data_AF-A0A510KK41-F1
#
_entry.id   AF-A0A510KK41-F1
#
_cell.length_a   1.000
_cell.length_b   1.000
_cell.length_c   1.000
_cell.angle_alpha   90.00
_cell.angle_beta   90.00
_cell.angle_gamma   90.00
#
_symmetry.space_group_name_H-M   'P 1'
#
loop_
_entity.id
_entity.type
_entity.pdbx_description
1 polymer ?
#
loop_
_entity_poly.entity_id
_entity_poly.type
_entity_poly.pdbx_seq_one_letter_code
_entity_poly.pdbx_strand_id
1 'polypeptide(L)'
;MYKELVNEKYPNAERLLGELYMSKKDYGKAEEWLLKESEKLFSHSEDNVKRIEEKRARLLRLLAKVYEMKEDYGKAENNLLKAKELAHKELALTSLAKLYEKQGKYSQALKINEELEELKKIEKQKN
;
A
#
# COMPACT_ATOMS: atom_id res chain seq x y z
N MET A 1 0.47 22.22 -16.45
CA MET A 1 1.04 21.44 -17.56
C MET A 1 2.41 20.82 -17.28
N TYR A 2 3.54 21.53 -17.29
CA TYR A 2 4.86 20.85 -17.17
C TYR A 2 5.08 20.11 -15.82
N LYS A 3 4.61 20.67 -14.70
CA LYS A 3 4.69 20.03 -13.37
C LYS A 3 3.79 18.80 -13.24
N GLU A 4 2.62 18.81 -13.86
CA GLU A 4 1.69 17.67 -13.91
C GLU A 4 2.28 16.53 -14.74
N LEU A 5 2.82 16.85 -15.93
CA LEU A 5 3.48 15.89 -16.82
C LEU A 5 4.72 15.20 -16.19
N VAL A 6 5.46 15.91 -15.34
CA VAL A 6 6.61 15.32 -14.62
C VAL A 6 6.14 14.39 -13.49
N ASN A 7 5.11 14.78 -12.73
CA ASN A 7 4.45 13.90 -11.75
C ASN A 7 3.69 12.74 -12.42
N GLU A 8 3.39 12.85 -13.71
CA GLU A 8 2.75 11.81 -14.52
C GLU A 8 3.71 10.68 -14.92
N LYS A 9 5.01 10.95 -15.06
CA LYS A 9 5.95 9.95 -15.60
C LYS A 9 6.93 9.40 -14.58
N TYR A 10 7.18 10.13 -13.48
CA TYR A 10 8.19 9.75 -12.50
C TYR A 10 7.57 9.46 -11.12
N PRO A 11 8.14 8.51 -10.35
CA PRO A 11 7.91 8.43 -8.91
C PRO A 11 7.95 9.81 -8.26
N ASN A 12 6.98 10.14 -7.39
CA ASN A 12 7.12 11.31 -6.52
C ASN A 12 8.43 11.18 -5.74
N ALA A 13 9.22 12.25 -5.69
CA ALA A 13 10.51 12.26 -5.03
C ALA A 13 10.41 11.81 -3.56
N GLU A 14 9.30 12.16 -2.90
CA GLU A 14 8.97 11.72 -1.55
C GLU A 14 8.90 10.19 -1.43
N ARG A 15 8.28 9.51 -2.40
CA ARG A 15 8.19 8.04 -2.39
C ARG A 15 9.56 7.40 -2.47
N LEU A 16 10.37 7.89 -3.40
CA LEU A 16 11.72 7.35 -3.62
C LEU A 16 12.60 7.55 -2.39
N LEU A 17 12.47 8.70 -1.71
CA LEU A 17 13.13 8.93 -0.44
C LEU A 17 12.62 7.97 0.63
N GLY A 18 11.30 7.75 0.72
CA GLY A 18 10.70 6.77 1.62
C GLY A 18 11.27 5.37 1.43
N GLU A 19 11.24 4.85 0.21
CA GLU A 19 11.78 3.53 -0.15
C GLU A 19 13.30 3.44 0.07
N LEU A 20 14.06 4.51 -0.21
CA LEU A 20 15.49 4.59 0.08
C LEU A 20 15.77 4.50 1.59
N TYR A 21 14.98 5.17 2.42
CA TYR A 21 15.14 5.08 3.87
C TYR A 21 14.70 3.71 4.41
N MET A 22 13.71 3.06 3.79
CA MET A 22 13.37 1.65 4.10
C MET A 22 14.57 0.72 3.84
N SER A 23 15.27 0.88 2.71
CA SER A 23 16.44 0.04 2.39
C SER A 23 17.61 0.27 3.34
N LYS A 24 17.75 1.50 3.85
CA LYS A 24 18.68 1.87 4.93
C LYS A 24 18.22 1.46 6.33
N LYS A 25 17.03 0.85 6.46
CA LYS A 25 16.39 0.51 7.74
C LYS A 25 16.11 1.70 8.66
N ASP A 26 16.09 2.91 8.12
CA ASP A 26 15.68 4.12 8.83
C ASP A 26 14.16 4.29 8.66
N TYR A 27 13.40 3.51 9.44
CA TYR A 27 11.95 3.45 9.30
C TYR A 27 11.26 4.75 9.78
N GLY A 28 11.92 5.56 10.61
CA GLY A 28 11.42 6.87 11.01
C GLY A 28 11.39 7.84 9.83
N LYS A 29 12.50 7.97 9.11
CA LYS A 29 12.54 8.80 7.89
C LYS A 29 11.71 8.22 6.76
N ALA A 30 11.65 6.90 6.65
CA ALA A 30 10.78 6.26 5.67
C ALA A 30 9.31 6.68 5.87
N GLU A 31 8.81 6.61 7.11
CA GLU A 31 7.47 7.07 7.46
C GLU A 31 7.27 8.55 7.12
N GLU A 32 8.20 9.41 7.53
CA GLU A 32 8.13 10.86 7.27
C GLU A 32 7.93 11.17 5.79
N TRP A 33 8.76 10.59 4.91
CA TRP A 33 8.68 10.87 3.48
C TRP A 33 7.45 10.25 2.82
N LEU A 34 7.02 9.05 3.23
CA LEU A 34 5.79 8.45 2.72
C LEU A 34 4.54 9.21 3.17
N LEU A 35 4.53 9.77 4.39
CA LEU A 35 3.42 10.63 4.85
C LEU A 35 3.35 11.94 4.06
N LYS A 36 4.50 12.55 3.73
CA LYS A 36 4.53 13.73 2.83
C LYS A 36 3.96 13.43 1.44
N GLU A 37 4.20 12.22 0.90
CA GLU A 37 3.55 11.80 -0.35
C GLU A 37 2.03 11.64 -0.15
N SER A 38 1.61 11.06 0.97
CA SER A 38 0.20 10.87 1.32
C SER A 38 -0.56 12.19 1.30
N GLU A 39 -0.04 13.22 1.96
CA GLU A 39 -0.65 14.55 2.00
C GLU A 39 -0.90 15.10 0.59
N LYS A 40 0.01 14.87 -0.36
CA LYS A 40 -0.16 15.32 -1.75
C LYS A 40 -1.19 14.48 -2.50
N LEU A 41 -1.11 13.15 -2.38
CA LEU A 41 -1.99 12.22 -3.12
C LEU A 41 -3.45 12.26 -2.65
N PHE A 42 -3.69 12.58 -1.38
CA PHE A 42 -5.06 12.67 -0.84
C PHE A 42 -5.64 14.09 -0.87
N SER A 43 -4.82 15.13 -1.10
CA SER A 43 -5.30 16.51 -1.27
C SER A 43 -5.61 16.89 -2.71
N HIS A 44 -5.08 16.17 -3.71
CA HIS A 44 -5.32 16.46 -5.12
C HIS A 44 -6.30 15.45 -5.74
N SER A 45 -7.27 15.94 -6.51
CA SER A 45 -8.05 15.13 -7.44
C SER A 45 -7.23 14.92 -8.72
N GLU A 46 -6.88 13.67 -9.04
CA GLU A 46 -6.42 13.32 -10.39
C GLU A 46 -7.64 12.99 -11.27
N ASP A 47 -7.63 13.45 -12.52
CA ASP A 47 -8.70 13.15 -13.49
C ASP A 47 -8.83 11.65 -13.79
N ASN A 48 -7.75 10.89 -13.57
CA ASN A 48 -7.72 9.44 -13.76
C ASN A 48 -7.87 8.70 -12.42
N VAL A 49 -9.13 8.38 -12.08
CA VAL A 49 -9.51 7.68 -10.84
C VAL A 49 -8.75 6.37 -10.63
N LYS A 50 -8.64 5.53 -11.68
CA LYS A 50 -7.93 4.25 -11.58
C LYS A 50 -6.47 4.45 -11.19
N ARG A 51 -5.80 5.38 -11.85
CA ARG A 51 -4.37 5.66 -11.62
C ARG A 51 -4.10 6.19 -10.21
N ILE A 52 -4.96 7.07 -9.69
CA ILE A 52 -4.79 7.58 -8.33
C ILE A 52 -5.03 6.49 -7.29
N GLU A 53 -5.99 5.59 -7.52
CA GLU A 53 -6.21 4.43 -6.66
C GLU A 53 -5.00 3.50 -6.63
N GLU A 54 -4.36 3.21 -7.77
CA GLU A 54 -3.14 2.40 -7.84
C GLU A 54 -1.99 3.03 -7.03
N LYS A 55 -1.80 4.35 -7.14
CA LYS A 55 -0.78 5.08 -6.37
C LYS A 55 -1.07 5.05 -4.87
N ARG A 56 -2.32 5.31 -4.47
CA ARG A 56 -2.76 5.29 -3.06
C ARG A 56 -2.63 3.89 -2.47
N ALA A 57 -3.04 2.86 -3.18
CA ALA A 57 -2.89 1.46 -2.76
C ALA A 57 -1.43 1.10 -2.51
N ARG A 58 -0.53 1.47 -3.44
CA ARG A 58 0.91 1.24 -3.28
C ARG A 58 1.47 1.98 -2.08
N LEU A 59 1.14 3.27 -1.91
CA LEU A 59 1.62 4.07 -0.78
C LEU A 59 1.18 3.48 0.56
N LEU A 60 -0.09 3.10 0.70
CA LEU A 60 -0.62 2.47 1.91
C LEU A 60 0.10 1.16 2.23
N ARG A 61 0.42 0.33 1.23
CA ARG A 61 1.22 -0.89 1.45
C ARG A 61 2.66 -0.59 1.89
N LEU A 62 3.29 0.47 1.37
CA LEU A 62 4.62 0.90 1.82
C LEU A 62 4.60 1.38 3.26
N LEU A 63 3.63 2.23 3.62
CA LEU A 63 3.42 2.67 5.01
C LEU A 63 3.16 1.48 5.93
N ALA A 64 2.32 0.53 5.52
CA ALA A 64 2.09 -0.69 6.28
C ALA A 64 3.38 -1.47 6.51
N LYS A 65 4.24 -1.58 5.49
CA LYS A 65 5.53 -2.24 5.63
C LYS A 65 6.44 -1.51 6.62
N VAL A 66 6.47 -0.18 6.58
CA VAL A 66 7.22 0.64 7.54
C VAL A 66 6.71 0.41 8.96
N TYR A 67 5.39 0.43 9.17
CA TYR A 67 4.79 0.17 10.48
C TYR A 67 5.05 -1.25 10.98
N GLU A 68 5.00 -2.26 10.11
CA GLU A 68 5.39 -3.64 10.44
C GLU A 68 6.84 -3.71 10.93
N MET A 69 7.78 -3.03 10.25
CA MET A 69 9.19 -2.99 10.66
C MET A 69 9.42 -2.21 11.97
N LYS A 70 8.48 -1.35 12.35
CA LYS A 70 8.45 -0.63 13.63
C LYS A 70 7.64 -1.35 14.72
N GLU A 71 7.16 -2.57 14.43
CA GLU A 71 6.30 -3.37 15.31
C GLU A 71 4.94 -2.69 15.65
N ASP A 72 4.55 -1.65 14.91
CA ASP A 72 3.23 -1.02 15.01
C ASP A 72 2.24 -1.79 14.11
N TYR A 73 1.92 -3.01 14.54
CA TYR A 73 1.04 -3.91 13.79
C TYR A 73 -0.37 -3.33 13.59
N GLY A 74 -0.85 -2.50 14.52
CA GLY A 74 -2.15 -1.84 14.41
C GLY A 74 -2.20 -0.84 13.27
N LYS A 75 -1.19 0.04 13.13
CA LYS A 75 -1.11 0.92 11.96
C LYS A 75 -0.84 0.16 10.67
N ALA A 76 -0.04 -0.91 10.72
CA ALA A 76 0.21 -1.74 9.54
C ALA A 76 -1.10 -2.36 9.02
N GLU A 77 -1.89 -2.97 9.91
CA GLU A 77 -3.18 -3.58 9.60
C GLU A 77 -4.16 -2.54 9.02
N ASN A 78 -4.31 -1.40 9.68
CA ASN A 78 -5.19 -0.31 9.21
C ASN A 78 -4.84 0.19 7.80
N ASN A 79 -3.55 0.32 7.49
CA ASN A 79 -3.12 0.74 6.15
C ASN A 79 -3.43 -0.32 5.09
N LEU A 80 -3.24 -1.61 5.41
CA LEU A 80 -3.57 -2.70 4.48
C LEU A 80 -5.07 -2.87 4.27
N LEU A 81 -5.88 -2.68 5.31
CA LEU A 81 -7.34 -2.66 5.21
C LEU A 81 -7.84 -1.54 4.30
N LYS A 82 -7.21 -0.35 4.35
CA LYS A 82 -7.50 0.72 3.38
C LYS A 82 -7.03 0.36 1.97
N ALA A 83 -5.83 -0.23 1.85
CA ALA A 83 -5.26 -0.56 0.55
C ALA A 83 -6.05 -1.64 -0.21
N LYS A 84 -6.70 -2.58 0.50
CA LYS A 84 -7.50 -3.63 -0.14
C LYS A 84 -8.84 -3.13 -0.71
N GLU A 85 -9.28 -1.93 -0.37
CA GLU A 85 -10.46 -1.28 -0.95
C GLU A 85 -10.11 -0.43 -2.18
N LEU A 86 -8.85 -0.48 -2.64
CA LEU A 86 -8.35 0.26 -3.79
C LEU A 86 -7.87 -0.72 -4.89
N ALA A 87 -7.27 -0.18 -5.95
CA ALA A 87 -6.67 -0.96 -7.03
C ALA A 87 -5.58 -1.93 -6.54
N HIS A 88 -5.38 -3.03 -7.28
CA HIS A 88 -4.46 -4.11 -6.93
C HIS A 88 -4.72 -4.73 -5.54
N LYS A 89 -6.01 -4.98 -5.25
CA LYS A 89 -6.51 -5.55 -4.01
C LYS A 89 -5.77 -6.83 -3.60
N GLU A 90 -5.41 -7.68 -4.56
CA GLU A 90 -4.69 -8.94 -4.37
C GLU A 90 -3.36 -8.77 -3.63
N LEU A 91 -2.64 -7.67 -3.90
CA LEU A 91 -1.35 -7.37 -3.28
C LEU A 91 -1.53 -6.91 -1.82
N ALA A 92 -2.61 -6.20 -1.53
CA ALA A 92 -2.95 -5.78 -0.15
C ALA A 92 -3.40 -6.98 0.69
N LEU A 93 -4.27 -7.84 0.14
CA LEU A 93 -4.69 -9.09 0.79
C LEU A 93 -3.49 -9.99 1.10
N THR A 94 -2.59 -10.19 0.12
CA THR A 94 -1.36 -10.99 0.34
C THR A 94 -0.51 -10.43 1.48
N SER A 95 -0.40 -9.11 1.58
CA SER A 95 0.37 -8.46 2.65
C SER A 95 -0.32 -8.61 4.01
N LEU A 96 -1.65 -8.54 4.04
CA LEU A 96 -2.45 -8.64 5.26
C LEU A 96 -2.44 -10.06 5.83
N ALA A 97 -2.53 -11.08 4.97
CA ALA A 97 -2.37 -12.48 5.39
C ALA A 97 -1.01 -12.71 6.07
N LYS A 98 0.08 -12.26 5.45
CA LYS A 98 1.44 -12.35 6.02
C LYS A 98 1.58 -11.58 7.34
N LEU A 99 0.94 -10.41 7.45
CA LEU A 99 0.95 -9.63 8.68
C LEU A 99 0.25 -10.36 9.83
N TYR A 100 -0.86 -11.06 9.55
CA TYR A 100 -1.55 -11.87 10.54
C TYR A 100 -0.77 -13.12 10.92
N GLU A 101 -0.15 -13.82 9.96
CA GLU A 101 0.72 -14.98 10.23
C GLU A 101 1.87 -14.61 11.17
N LYS A 102 2.54 -13.48 10.93
CA LYS A 102 3.61 -12.97 11.81
C LYS A 102 3.15 -12.67 13.24
N GLN A 103 1.89 -12.31 13.42
CA GLN A 103 1.27 -12.06 14.72
C GLN A 103 0.68 -13.32 15.36
N GLY A 104 0.77 -14.49 14.71
CA GLY A 104 0.11 -15.73 15.16
C GLY A 104 -1.41 -15.71 15.01
N LYS A 105 -1.98 -14.73 14.29
CA LYS A 105 -3.41 -14.56 14.05
C LYS A 105 -3.90 -15.45 12.90
N TYR A 106 -3.65 -16.76 12.98
CA TYR A 106 -3.85 -17.69 11.86
C TYR A 106 -5.30 -17.75 11.36
N SER A 107 -6.29 -17.67 12.25
CA SER A 107 -7.70 -17.64 11.83
C SER A 107 -8.04 -16.41 10.99
N GLN A 108 -7.40 -15.25 11.24
CA GLN A 108 -7.57 -14.07 10.40
C GLN A 108 -6.82 -14.22 9.07
N ALA A 109 -5.61 -14.77 9.09
CA ALA A 109 -4.84 -15.06 7.87
C ALA A 109 -5.60 -15.99 6.92
N LEU A 110 -6.23 -17.05 7.43
CA LEU A 110 -7.07 -17.98 6.66
C LEU A 110 -8.22 -17.26 5.94
N LYS A 111 -8.97 -16.41 6.66
CA LYS A 111 -10.06 -15.61 6.06
C LYS A 111 -9.58 -14.71 4.93
N ILE A 112 -8.40 -14.08 5.08
CA ILE A 112 -7.81 -13.24 4.03
C ILE A 112 -7.37 -14.08 2.82
N ASN A 113 -6.83 -15.27 3.04
CA ASN A 113 -6.46 -16.18 1.96
C ASN A 113 -7.70 -16.71 1.22
N GLU A 114 -8.80 -16.98 1.91
CA GLU A 114 -10.10 -17.32 1.29
C GLU A 114 -10.58 -16.18 0.39
N GLU A 115 -10.58 -14.93 0.89
CA GLU A 115 -10.94 -13.74 0.09
C GLU A 115 -10.03 -13.60 -1.16
N LEU A 116 -8.73 -13.87 -1.02
CA LEU A 116 -7.78 -13.81 -2.13
C LEU A 116 -8.04 -14.90 -3.19
N GLU A 117 -8.39 -16.11 -2.79
CA GLU A 117 -8.72 -17.19 -3.72
C GLU A 117 -10.05 -16.95 -4.44
N GLU A 118 -11.04 -16.37 -3.77
CA GLU A 118 -12.29 -15.93 -4.42
C GLU A 118 -12.02 -14.86 -5.48
N LEU A 119 -11.19 -13.85 -5.17
CA LEU A 119 -10.80 -12.81 -6.13
C LEU A 119 -10.16 -13.42 -7.38
N LYS A 120 -9.19 -14.32 -7.21
CA LYS A 120 -8.52 -15.01 -8.35
C LYS A 120 -9.49 -15.81 -9.21
N LYS A 121 -10.50 -16.45 -8.62
CA LYS A 121 -11.53 -17.19 -9.37
C LYS A 121 -12.35 -16.24 -10.25
N ILE A 122 -12.75 -15.10 -9.70
CA ILE A 122 -13.51 -14.07 -10.44
C ILE A 122 -12.68 -13.51 -11.60
N GLU A 123 -11.40 -13.24 -11.39
CA GLU A 123 -10.51 -12.73 -12.45
C GLU A 123 -10.29 -13.74 -13.57
N LYS A 124 -10.13 -15.04 -13.24
CA LYS A 124 -10.01 -16.10 -14.24
C LYS A 124 -11.26 -16.27 -15.10
N GLN A 125 -12.45 -15.99 -14.57
CA GLN A 125 -13.71 -16.08 -15.32
C GLN A 125 -13.94 -14.88 -16.25
N LYS A 126 -13.19 -13.79 -16.09
CA LYS A 126 -13.31 -12.57 -16.91
C LYS A 126 -12.37 -12.56 -18.13
N ASN A 127 -11.42 -13.49 -18.20
CA ASN A 127 -10.46 -13.67 -19.29
C ASN A 127 -10.87 -14.86 -20.16
#